data_AF-A0A512HIN6-F1
#
_entry.id   AF-A0A512HIN6-F1
#
_cell.length_a   1.000
_cell.length_b   1.000
_cell.length_c   1.000
_cell.angle_alpha   90.00
_cell.angle_beta   90.00
_cell.angle_gamma   90.00
#
_symmetry.space_group_name_H-M   'P 1'
#
loop_
_entity.id
_entity.type
_entity.pdbx_description
1 polymer ?
#
loop_
_entity_poly.entity_id
_entity_poly.type
_entity_poly.pdbx_seq_one_letter_code
_entity_poly.pdbx_strand_id
1 'polypeptide(L)'
;MHATSEIGAAPAYSKDETQTAFLTDAFLAWREMQDRSWFAHVSFLRPHPPFCVPEPYNRMFAAGSVARLTRAVRREAETSIHPFAHFAIAAQVQSSFIYGAQGGIDALTAEDFVRIRAVYSGMIAEVDAQFGRIVSVLRDSGQWQSTIVIFTSDHAEMMGDHWALGKGGYHKGSYHIPLVIRDPATASVAGRQVEVFTSAADIMPTLCEQLGLLARNHQDGQPLMPFIAGDEPRHW
;
A
#
# COMPACT_ATOMS: atom_id res chain seq x y z
N MET A 1 -13.07 -18.38 -27.63
CA MET A 1 -14.12 -17.54 -27.01
C MET A 1 -13.40 -16.68 -25.98
N HIS A 2 -12.93 -15.49 -26.36
CA HIS A 2 -12.16 -14.62 -25.49
C HIS A 2 -13.15 -13.88 -24.58
N ALA A 3 -13.39 -14.40 -23.37
CA ALA A 3 -14.03 -13.62 -22.34
C ALA A 3 -13.07 -12.47 -22.00
N THR A 4 -13.36 -11.27 -22.51
CA THR A 4 -12.84 -10.04 -21.92
C THR A 4 -13.28 -10.05 -20.47
N SER A 5 -12.37 -10.30 -19.54
CA SER A 5 -12.67 -10.19 -18.11
C SER A 5 -13.10 -8.75 -17.86
N GLU A 6 -14.38 -8.57 -17.50
CA GLU A 6 -14.92 -7.26 -17.21
C GLU A 6 -14.18 -6.68 -16.00
N ILE A 7 -13.53 -5.51 -16.18
CA ILE A 7 -12.83 -4.82 -15.10
C ILE A 7 -13.83 -4.51 -13.99
N GLY A 8 -13.61 -5.09 -12.79
CA GLY A 8 -14.50 -4.94 -11.64
C GLY A 8 -15.49 -6.10 -11.42
N ALA A 9 -15.47 -7.14 -12.27
CA ALA A 9 -16.15 -8.38 -11.95
C ALA A 9 -15.58 -9.00 -10.65
N ALA A 10 -16.47 -9.49 -9.79
CA ALA A 10 -16.05 -10.23 -8.61
C ALA A 10 -15.35 -11.53 -9.03
N PRO A 11 -14.26 -11.93 -8.36
CA PRO A 11 -13.71 -13.27 -8.50
C PRO A 11 -14.67 -14.34 -7.96
N ALA A 12 -14.39 -15.61 -8.24
CA ALA A 12 -15.19 -16.74 -7.79
C ALA A 12 -15.09 -17.02 -6.28
N TYR A 13 -14.07 -16.48 -5.61
CA TYR A 13 -13.86 -16.63 -4.16
C TYR A 13 -14.44 -15.44 -3.39
N SER A 14 -14.81 -15.69 -2.14
CA SER A 14 -15.41 -14.70 -1.24
C SER A 14 -14.37 -13.80 -0.56
N LYS A 15 -14.84 -12.74 0.12
CA LYS A 15 -13.98 -11.84 0.92
C LYS A 15 -13.21 -12.55 2.05
N ASP A 16 -13.66 -13.74 2.46
CA ASP A 16 -13.03 -14.51 3.53
C ASP A 16 -11.99 -15.51 2.98
N GLU A 17 -11.83 -15.56 1.65
CA GLU A 17 -10.91 -16.46 0.93
C GLU A 17 -9.83 -15.68 0.17
N THR A 18 -9.64 -14.39 0.49
CA THR A 18 -8.55 -13.58 -0.07
C THR A 18 -7.21 -13.98 0.56
N GLN A 19 -6.10 -13.63 -0.11
CA GLN A 19 -4.77 -13.80 0.49
C GLN A 19 -4.60 -12.95 1.77
N THR A 20 -5.26 -11.78 1.85
CA THR A 20 -5.26 -10.91 3.04
C THR A 20 -6.00 -11.56 4.20
N ALA A 21 -7.19 -12.13 3.96
CA ALA A 21 -7.97 -12.84 4.97
C ALA A 21 -7.20 -14.05 5.51
N PHE A 22 -6.66 -14.87 4.61
CA PHE A 22 -5.82 -16.01 4.98
C PHE A 22 -4.61 -15.59 5.83
N LEU A 23 -3.86 -14.57 5.40
CA LEU A 23 -2.66 -14.15 6.13
C LEU A 23 -3.02 -13.51 7.50
N THR A 24 -4.16 -12.84 7.58
CA THR A 24 -4.71 -12.32 8.82
C THR A 24 -5.04 -13.44 9.79
N ASP A 25 -5.75 -14.47 9.35
CA ASP A 25 -6.08 -15.64 10.17
C ASP A 25 -4.83 -16.38 10.64
N ALA A 26 -3.84 -16.54 9.74
CA ALA A 26 -2.56 -17.16 10.05
C ALA A 26 -1.79 -16.37 11.12
N PHE A 27 -1.75 -15.03 11.02
CA PHE A 27 -1.15 -14.17 12.03
C PHE A 27 -1.86 -14.29 13.38
N LEU A 28 -3.20 -14.24 13.39
CA LEU A 28 -3.98 -14.34 14.62
C LEU A 28 -3.78 -15.69 15.32
N ALA A 29 -3.79 -16.78 14.57
CA ALA A 29 -3.49 -18.12 15.08
C ALA A 29 -2.06 -18.21 15.63
N TRP A 30 -1.07 -17.66 14.91
CA TRP A 30 0.31 -17.59 15.40
C TRP A 30 0.43 -16.78 16.69
N ARG A 31 -0.26 -15.64 16.78
CA ARG A 31 -0.27 -14.75 17.95
C ARG A 31 -0.80 -15.46 19.20
N GLU A 32 -1.82 -16.31 19.06
CA GLU A 32 -2.38 -17.08 20.19
C GLU A 32 -1.39 -18.05 20.81
N MET A 33 -0.40 -18.50 20.03
CA MET A 33 0.67 -19.38 20.52
C MET A 33 1.80 -18.63 21.24
N GLN A 34 1.76 -17.29 21.30
CA GLN A 34 2.82 -16.51 21.95
C GLN A 34 2.52 -16.31 23.44
N ASP A 35 3.47 -16.67 24.29
CA ASP A 35 3.46 -16.49 25.75
C ASP A 35 4.44 -15.39 26.24
N ARG A 36 5.14 -14.76 25.29
CA ARG A 36 6.19 -13.75 25.51
C ARG A 36 6.04 -12.58 24.55
N SER A 37 6.84 -11.53 24.77
CA SER A 37 7.00 -10.43 23.81
C SER A 37 7.41 -10.98 22.45
N TRP A 38 6.75 -10.46 21.42
CA TRP A 38 6.87 -10.93 20.05
C TRP A 38 7.20 -9.78 19.10
N PHE A 39 7.75 -10.13 17.94
CA PHE A 39 7.97 -9.25 16.81
C PHE A 39 7.37 -9.93 15.58
N ALA A 40 6.49 -9.25 14.86
CA ALA A 40 5.83 -9.79 13.68
C ALA A 40 5.93 -8.81 12.51
N HIS A 41 6.32 -9.33 11.35
CA HIS A 41 6.21 -8.63 10.07
C HIS A 41 5.12 -9.31 9.25
N VAL A 42 3.95 -8.68 9.17
CA VAL A 42 2.80 -9.18 8.41
C VAL A 42 2.76 -8.44 7.07
N SER A 43 3.16 -9.11 6.00
CA SER A 43 3.33 -8.51 4.67
C SER A 43 2.16 -8.91 3.76
N PHE A 44 1.14 -8.07 3.67
CA PHE A 44 0.05 -8.28 2.72
C PHE A 44 0.51 -8.02 1.28
N LEU A 45 0.09 -8.87 0.33
CA LEU A 45 0.33 -8.63 -1.09
C LEU A 45 -0.62 -7.55 -1.63
N ARG A 46 -1.89 -7.57 -1.22
CA ARG A 46 -2.88 -6.59 -1.67
C ARG A 46 -2.51 -5.20 -1.12
N PRO A 47 -2.69 -4.12 -1.90
CA PRO A 47 -3.49 -4.03 -3.13
C PRO A 47 -2.71 -4.25 -4.44
N HIS A 48 -1.55 -4.95 -4.43
CA HIS A 48 -0.83 -5.31 -5.65
C HIS A 48 -1.73 -6.10 -6.64
N PRO A 49 -1.53 -5.94 -7.97
CA PRO A 49 -2.26 -6.72 -8.97
C PRO A 49 -2.10 -8.25 -8.80
N PRO A 50 -3.01 -9.06 -9.35
CA PRO A 50 -4.09 -8.68 -10.27
C PRO A 50 -5.19 -7.85 -9.60
N PHE A 51 -5.67 -6.82 -10.30
CA PHE A 51 -6.73 -5.94 -9.82
C PHE A 51 -8.10 -6.65 -9.89
N CYS A 52 -8.37 -7.44 -8.87
CA CYS A 52 -9.64 -8.11 -8.64
C CYS A 52 -9.89 -8.21 -7.13
N VAL A 53 -11.13 -8.06 -6.67
CA VAL A 53 -11.47 -8.17 -5.25
C VAL A 53 -12.90 -8.71 -5.11
N PRO A 54 -13.23 -9.52 -4.09
CA PRO A 54 -14.59 -10.03 -3.87
C PRO A 54 -15.61 -8.93 -3.54
N GLU A 55 -16.90 -9.28 -3.65
CA GLU A 55 -17.98 -8.50 -3.04
C GLU A 55 -17.79 -8.41 -1.50
N PRO A 56 -18.15 -7.28 -0.87
CA PRO A 56 -18.76 -6.09 -1.48
C PRO A 56 -17.74 -5.10 -2.08
N TYR A 57 -16.43 -5.39 -1.97
CA TYR A 57 -15.38 -4.42 -2.25
C TYR A 57 -15.23 -4.06 -3.73
N ASN A 58 -15.54 -4.97 -4.66
CA ASN A 58 -15.45 -4.70 -6.11
C ASN A 58 -16.40 -3.62 -6.60
N ARG A 59 -17.52 -3.42 -5.91
CA ARG A 59 -18.53 -2.41 -6.23
C ARG A 59 -18.65 -1.31 -5.18
N MET A 60 -17.81 -1.35 -4.15
CA MET A 60 -17.84 -0.38 -3.05
C MET A 60 -17.56 1.05 -3.51
N PHE A 61 -16.75 1.21 -4.56
CA PHE A 61 -16.41 2.51 -5.14
C PHE A 61 -16.92 2.63 -6.56
N ALA A 62 -17.62 3.72 -6.85
CA ALA A 62 -18.01 4.06 -8.21
C ALA A 62 -16.81 4.67 -8.95
N ALA A 63 -16.77 4.51 -10.28
CA ALA A 63 -15.73 5.12 -11.12
C ALA A 63 -15.55 6.63 -10.85
N GLY A 64 -16.64 7.38 -10.61
CA GLY A 64 -16.57 8.83 -10.34
C GLY A 64 -16.22 9.22 -8.90
N SER A 65 -16.13 8.28 -7.95
CA SER A 65 -15.91 8.60 -6.53
C SER A 65 -14.45 8.56 -6.09
N VAL A 66 -13.54 8.15 -6.99
CA VAL A 66 -12.10 8.08 -6.70
C VAL A 66 -11.37 9.35 -7.12
N ALA A 67 -10.19 9.58 -6.53
CA ALA A 67 -9.37 10.75 -6.84
C ALA A 67 -9.08 10.87 -8.35
N ARG A 68 -9.05 12.13 -8.83
CA ARG A 68 -8.79 12.44 -10.23
C ARG A 68 -7.38 11.98 -10.64
N LEU A 69 -7.27 11.52 -11.88
CA LEU A 69 -6.01 11.14 -12.52
C LEU A 69 -5.14 12.37 -12.78
N THR A 70 -3.89 12.34 -12.32
CA THR A 70 -2.88 13.37 -12.57
C THR A 70 -2.11 13.02 -13.84
N ARG A 71 -2.55 13.56 -14.98
CA ARG A 71 -1.96 13.26 -16.30
C ARG A 71 -2.28 14.34 -17.33
N ALA A 72 -1.46 14.43 -18.37
CA ALA A 72 -1.79 15.18 -19.57
C ALA A 72 -3.04 14.64 -20.26
N VAL A 73 -3.74 15.50 -21.01
CA VAL A 73 -4.98 15.12 -21.72
C VAL A 73 -4.73 13.98 -22.71
N ARG A 74 -3.57 13.98 -23.36
CA ARG A 74 -3.18 13.00 -24.37
C ARG A 74 -1.94 12.24 -23.91
N ARG A 75 -1.90 10.94 -24.19
CA ARG A 75 -0.78 10.06 -23.83
C ARG A 75 0.51 10.48 -24.49
N GLU A 76 0.44 10.95 -25.74
CA GLU A 76 1.58 11.40 -26.54
C GLU A 76 2.30 12.58 -25.89
N ALA A 77 1.57 13.42 -25.15
CA ALA A 77 2.17 14.53 -24.42
C ALA A 77 3.09 14.01 -23.30
N GLU A 78 2.68 12.99 -22.55
CA GLU A 78 3.53 12.38 -21.50
C GLU A 78 4.74 11.66 -22.11
N THR A 79 4.54 10.85 -23.15
CA THR A 79 5.63 10.07 -23.76
C THR A 79 6.64 10.95 -24.49
N SER A 80 6.25 12.14 -24.93
CA SER A 80 7.16 13.12 -25.56
C SER A 80 8.09 13.84 -24.57
N ILE A 81 7.82 13.79 -23.26
CA ILE A 81 8.61 14.50 -22.24
C ILE A 81 10.05 13.96 -22.17
N HIS A 82 10.22 12.64 -22.28
CA HIS A 82 11.53 12.01 -22.19
C HIS A 82 11.53 10.63 -22.87
N PRO A 83 12.62 10.21 -23.57
CA PRO A 83 12.69 8.89 -24.21
C PRO A 83 12.44 7.72 -23.26
N PHE A 84 12.90 7.83 -22.01
CA PHE A 84 12.59 6.86 -20.96
C PHE A 84 11.08 6.75 -20.68
N ALA A 85 10.33 7.87 -20.64
CA ALA A 85 8.89 7.83 -20.39
C ALA A 85 8.16 7.08 -21.51
N HIS A 86 8.53 7.36 -22.77
CA HIS A 86 8.02 6.61 -23.91
C HIS A 86 8.32 5.11 -23.79
N PHE A 87 9.57 4.73 -23.55
CA PHE A 87 9.98 3.34 -23.37
C PHE A 87 9.23 2.65 -22.23
N ALA A 88 9.19 3.29 -21.05
CA ALA A 88 8.62 2.72 -19.84
C ALA A 88 7.10 2.47 -19.98
N ILE A 89 6.36 3.42 -20.55
CA ILE A 89 4.91 3.28 -20.77
C ILE A 89 4.63 2.23 -21.86
N ALA A 90 5.38 2.25 -22.97
CA ALA A 90 5.19 1.31 -24.07
C ALA A 90 5.51 -0.15 -23.69
N ALA A 91 6.39 -0.37 -22.71
CA ALA A 91 6.73 -1.71 -22.21
C ALA A 91 5.65 -2.33 -21.30
N GLN A 92 4.66 -1.57 -20.86
CA GLN A 92 3.64 -2.06 -19.93
C GLN A 92 2.55 -2.87 -20.65
N VAL A 93 2.30 -4.08 -20.14
CA VAL A 93 1.31 -5.02 -20.67
C VAL A 93 0.16 -5.22 -19.70
N GLN A 94 -1.06 -5.41 -20.22
CA GLN A 94 -2.26 -5.51 -19.38
C GLN A 94 -2.24 -6.74 -18.45
N SER A 95 -1.62 -7.84 -18.88
CA SER A 95 -1.51 -9.08 -18.09
C SER A 95 -0.72 -8.92 -16.79
N SER A 96 0.11 -7.88 -16.66
CA SER A 96 0.78 -7.53 -15.40
C SER A 96 -0.18 -6.97 -14.35
N PHE A 97 -1.37 -6.52 -14.76
CA PHE A 97 -2.33 -5.80 -13.91
C PHE A 97 -3.68 -6.51 -13.81
N ILE A 98 -4.14 -7.13 -14.89
CA ILE A 98 -5.45 -7.76 -15.00
C ILE A 98 -5.24 -9.20 -15.43
N TYR A 99 -5.70 -10.14 -14.61
CA TYR A 99 -5.55 -11.57 -14.89
C TYR A 99 -6.27 -11.94 -16.19
N GLY A 100 -5.55 -12.61 -17.09
CA GLY A 100 -6.07 -13.06 -18.38
C GLY A 100 -6.19 -11.98 -19.46
N ALA A 101 -5.90 -10.71 -19.18
CA ALA A 101 -5.90 -9.65 -20.18
C ALA A 101 -4.72 -9.79 -21.15
N GLN A 102 -4.86 -9.22 -22.35
CA GLN A 102 -3.87 -9.29 -23.42
C GLN A 102 -3.63 -7.90 -24.02
N GLY A 103 -2.44 -7.70 -24.60
CA GLY A 103 -2.05 -6.44 -25.23
C GLY A 103 -1.35 -5.46 -24.29
N GLY A 104 -0.96 -4.31 -24.85
CA GLY A 104 -0.34 -3.21 -24.12
C GLY A 104 -1.37 -2.39 -23.36
N ILE A 105 -0.91 -1.64 -22.35
CA ILE A 105 -1.78 -0.68 -21.63
C ILE A 105 -2.17 0.53 -22.49
N ASP A 106 -1.54 0.68 -23.66
CA ASP A 106 -1.88 1.68 -24.68
C ASP A 106 -3.29 1.47 -25.25
N ALA A 107 -3.77 0.23 -25.26
CA ALA A 107 -5.13 -0.10 -25.62
C ALA A 107 -6.18 0.22 -24.54
N LEU A 108 -5.79 0.54 -23.30
CA LEU A 108 -6.74 0.92 -22.24
C LEU A 108 -7.25 2.35 -22.44
N THR A 109 -8.57 2.51 -22.33
CA THR A 109 -9.23 3.82 -22.44
C THR A 109 -9.10 4.61 -21.14
N ALA A 110 -9.38 5.92 -21.21
CA ALA A 110 -9.46 6.76 -20.02
C ALA A 110 -10.43 6.21 -18.96
N GLU A 111 -11.54 5.61 -19.39
CA GLU A 111 -12.55 5.02 -18.51
C GLU A 111 -12.06 3.74 -17.84
N ASP A 112 -11.28 2.91 -18.56
CA ASP A 112 -10.70 1.69 -17.98
C ASP A 112 -9.77 2.00 -16.82
N PHE A 113 -8.92 3.04 -16.93
CA PHE A 113 -8.08 3.50 -15.82
C PHE A 113 -8.89 3.91 -14.59
N VAL A 114 -10.04 4.57 -14.81
CA VAL A 114 -10.93 4.97 -13.72
C VAL A 114 -11.58 3.74 -13.06
N ARG A 115 -12.02 2.76 -13.85
CA ARG A 115 -12.57 1.49 -13.31
C ARG A 115 -11.50 0.70 -12.54
N ILE A 116 -10.27 0.62 -13.05
CA ILE A 116 -9.14 -0.01 -12.36
C ILE A 116 -8.89 0.68 -11.01
N ARG A 117 -8.87 2.02 -10.97
CA ARG A 117 -8.68 2.79 -9.73
C ARG A 117 -9.81 2.57 -8.71
N ALA A 118 -11.05 2.38 -9.16
CA ALA A 118 -12.17 2.02 -8.30
C ALA A 118 -11.97 0.62 -7.67
N VAL A 119 -11.56 -0.37 -8.46
CA VAL A 119 -11.25 -1.73 -7.96
C VAL A 119 -10.08 -1.71 -6.99
N TYR A 120 -9.00 -0.98 -7.31
CA TYR A 120 -7.85 -0.80 -6.42
C TYR A 120 -8.25 -0.16 -5.08
N SER A 121 -9.15 0.82 -5.10
CA SER A 121 -9.70 1.42 -3.87
C SER A 121 -10.50 0.40 -3.05
N GLY A 122 -11.26 -0.48 -3.71
CA GLY A 122 -11.92 -1.63 -3.08
C GLY A 122 -10.92 -2.60 -2.44
N MET A 123 -9.80 -2.89 -3.10
CA MET A 123 -8.72 -3.72 -2.55
C MET A 123 -8.10 -3.09 -1.31
N ILE A 124 -7.89 -1.77 -1.29
CA ILE A 124 -7.43 -1.05 -0.09
C ILE A 124 -8.44 -1.21 1.05
N ALA A 125 -9.74 -1.04 0.78
CA ALA A 125 -10.78 -1.21 1.80
C ALA A 125 -10.86 -2.65 2.35
N GLU A 126 -10.56 -3.65 1.52
CA GLU A 126 -10.45 -5.04 1.98
C GLU A 126 -9.26 -5.22 2.94
N VAL A 127 -8.09 -4.66 2.61
CA VAL A 127 -6.92 -4.69 3.49
C VAL A 127 -7.18 -3.94 4.80
N ASP A 128 -7.82 -2.77 4.73
CA ASP A 128 -8.21 -2.00 5.91
C ASP A 128 -9.13 -2.80 6.84
N ALA A 129 -10.14 -3.49 6.29
CA ALA A 129 -11.04 -4.34 7.07
C ALA A 129 -10.29 -5.49 7.77
N GLN A 130 -9.34 -6.12 7.10
CA GLN A 130 -8.50 -7.19 7.68
C GLN A 130 -7.55 -6.65 8.76
N PHE A 131 -6.94 -5.48 8.54
CA PHE A 131 -6.16 -4.80 9.57
C PHE A 131 -7.02 -4.44 10.79
N GLY A 132 -8.27 -4.02 10.57
CA GLY A 132 -9.26 -3.80 11.63
C GLY A 132 -9.51 -5.03 12.51
N ARG A 133 -9.54 -6.24 11.91
CA ARG A 133 -9.64 -7.51 12.67
C ARG A 133 -8.42 -7.72 13.56
N ILE A 134 -7.21 -7.46 13.04
CA ILE A 134 -5.96 -7.52 13.83
C ILE A 134 -6.04 -6.56 15.03
N VAL A 135 -6.42 -5.30 14.78
CA VAL A 135 -6.56 -4.28 15.83
C VAL A 135 -7.59 -4.70 16.88
N SER A 136 -8.74 -5.24 16.47
CA SER A 136 -9.77 -5.73 17.40
C SER A 136 -9.22 -6.80 18.34
N VAL A 137 -8.57 -7.83 17.80
CA VAL A 137 -8.01 -8.92 18.62
C VAL A 137 -6.91 -8.42 19.55
N LEU A 138 -6.06 -7.48 19.09
CA LEU A 138 -5.06 -6.86 19.98
C LEU A 138 -5.71 -6.07 21.12
N ARG A 139 -6.83 -5.40 20.88
CA ARG A 139 -7.59 -4.69 21.93
C ARG A 139 -8.26 -5.64 22.90
N ASP A 140 -8.95 -6.66 22.39
CA ASP A 140 -9.69 -7.63 23.20
C ASP A 140 -8.75 -8.47 24.08
N SER A 141 -7.53 -8.73 23.59
CA SER A 141 -6.46 -9.40 24.36
C SER A 141 -5.65 -8.47 25.27
N GLY A 142 -5.98 -7.17 25.32
CA GLY A 142 -5.27 -6.16 26.12
C GLY A 142 -3.88 -5.75 25.59
N GLN A 143 -3.37 -6.41 24.55
CA GLN A 143 -2.04 -6.15 24.00
C GLN A 143 -1.94 -4.85 23.21
N TRP A 144 -3.06 -4.25 22.80
CA TRP A 144 -3.05 -2.96 22.11
C TRP A 144 -2.30 -1.88 22.89
N GLN A 145 -2.26 -1.97 24.23
CA GLN A 145 -1.56 -1.01 25.09
C GLN A 145 -0.05 -1.28 25.21
N SER A 146 0.45 -2.39 24.69
CA SER A 146 1.87 -2.78 24.74
C SER A 146 2.46 -3.14 23.38
N THR A 147 1.70 -3.00 22.29
CA THR A 147 2.15 -3.24 20.92
C THR A 147 2.40 -1.93 20.19
N ILE A 148 3.63 -1.78 19.67
CA ILE A 148 3.98 -0.78 18.68
C ILE A 148 3.54 -1.28 17.31
N VAL A 149 2.88 -0.42 16.53
CA VAL A 149 2.41 -0.74 15.18
C VAL A 149 3.07 0.22 14.20
N ILE A 150 3.77 -0.32 13.21
CA ILE A 150 4.27 0.41 12.04
C ILE A 150 3.52 -0.12 10.82
N PHE A 151 2.69 0.72 10.20
CA PHE A 151 1.97 0.41 8.97
C PHE A 151 2.54 1.25 7.82
N THR A 152 2.97 0.59 6.75
CA THR A 152 3.55 1.25 5.57
C THR A 152 3.40 0.39 4.32
N SER A 153 3.94 0.87 3.19
CA SER A 153 4.01 0.15 1.91
C SER A 153 5.47 0.11 1.43
N ASP A 154 5.85 -0.89 0.64
CA ASP A 154 7.19 -1.00 0.03
C ASP A 154 7.38 0.03 -1.09
N HIS A 155 6.35 0.23 -1.90
CA HIS A 155 6.24 1.29 -2.90
C HIS A 155 4.77 1.70 -3.07
N ALA A 156 4.51 2.69 -3.92
CA ALA A 156 3.16 3.13 -4.26
C ALA A 156 2.78 2.65 -5.68
N GLU A 157 1.83 3.30 -6.33
CA GLU A 157 1.25 2.82 -7.58
C GLU A 157 0.76 4.02 -8.40
N MET A 158 1.18 4.09 -9.67
CA MET A 158 0.83 5.18 -10.59
C MET A 158 -0.69 5.25 -10.82
N MET A 159 -1.37 4.11 -10.81
CA MET A 159 -2.83 3.99 -10.82
C MET A 159 -3.52 4.83 -11.91
N GLY A 160 -2.87 5.00 -13.07
CA GLY A 160 -3.34 5.77 -14.22
C GLY A 160 -2.87 7.22 -14.29
N ASP A 161 -2.16 7.72 -13.28
CA ASP A 161 -1.42 8.97 -13.37
C ASP A 161 -0.34 8.85 -14.46
N HIS A 162 -0.10 9.93 -15.19
CA HIS A 162 0.80 9.99 -16.34
C HIS A 162 0.55 8.89 -17.40
N TRP A 163 -0.68 8.38 -17.52
CA TRP A 163 -1.07 7.27 -18.40
C TRP A 163 -0.32 5.95 -18.15
N ALA A 164 0.19 5.75 -16.93
CA ALA A 164 0.93 4.57 -16.52
C ALA A 164 0.21 3.79 -15.40
N LEU A 165 0.49 2.50 -15.32
CA LEU A 165 0.21 1.66 -14.15
C LEU A 165 1.53 1.15 -13.56
N GLY A 166 1.49 0.55 -12.39
CA GLY A 166 2.66 0.00 -11.73
C GLY A 166 3.49 1.05 -11.01
N LYS A 167 4.78 0.74 -10.93
CA LYS A 167 5.80 1.45 -10.16
C LYS A 167 7.09 1.58 -10.96
N GLY A 168 7.91 2.54 -10.58
CA GLY A 168 9.17 2.91 -11.21
C GLY A 168 9.16 4.33 -11.77
N GLY A 169 10.22 4.67 -12.49
CA GLY A 169 10.40 6.00 -13.07
C GLY A 169 10.77 7.05 -12.03
N TYR A 170 10.11 8.20 -12.06
CA TYR A 170 10.49 9.37 -11.25
C TYR A 170 9.28 10.14 -10.69
N HIS A 171 8.07 9.66 -10.96
CA HIS A 171 6.86 10.35 -10.52
C HIS A 171 6.51 10.00 -9.08
N LYS A 172 6.07 11.02 -8.33
CA LYS A 172 5.65 10.91 -6.92
C LYS A 172 4.67 9.74 -6.68
N GLY A 173 3.75 9.49 -7.61
CA GLY A 173 2.75 8.42 -7.50
C GLY A 173 3.33 7.02 -7.30
N SER A 174 4.57 6.77 -7.72
CA SER A 174 5.24 5.48 -7.50
C SER A 174 5.98 5.36 -6.16
N TYR A 175 6.29 6.47 -5.49
CA TYR A 175 7.22 6.49 -4.35
C TYR A 175 6.61 7.04 -3.06
N HIS A 176 5.54 7.83 -3.15
CA HIS A 176 4.88 8.42 -1.99
C HIS A 176 3.96 7.40 -1.31
N ILE A 177 4.47 6.79 -0.24
CA ILE A 177 3.83 5.71 0.52
C ILE A 177 3.23 6.21 1.84
N PRO A 178 2.22 5.52 2.40
CA PRO A 178 1.77 5.79 3.76
C PRO A 178 2.83 5.34 4.77
N LEU A 179 2.95 6.06 5.87
CA LEU A 179 3.67 5.62 7.07
C LEU A 179 2.89 6.08 8.30
N VAL A 180 2.37 5.13 9.07
CA VAL A 180 1.70 5.38 10.34
C VAL A 180 2.41 4.59 11.42
N ILE A 181 2.95 5.28 12.42
CA ILE A 181 3.60 4.68 13.57
C ILE A 181 2.75 4.98 14.80
N ARG A 182 2.30 3.92 15.47
CA ARG A 182 1.64 4.00 16.77
C ARG A 182 2.55 3.40 17.82
N ASP A 183 2.99 4.23 18.75
CA ASP A 183 3.66 3.80 19.98
C ASP A 183 2.75 4.10 21.19
N PRO A 184 2.31 3.08 21.96
CA PRO A 184 1.55 3.31 23.19
C PRO A 184 2.26 4.22 24.21
N ALA A 185 3.60 4.25 24.21
CA ALA A 185 4.38 5.04 25.17
C ALA A 185 4.30 6.55 24.89
N THR A 186 4.00 6.96 23.65
CA THR A 186 3.91 8.37 23.23
C THR A 186 2.48 8.80 22.91
N ALA A 187 1.50 8.19 23.57
CA ALA A 187 0.08 8.47 23.36
C ALA A 187 -0.31 9.95 23.58
N SER A 188 0.47 10.73 24.33
CA SER A 188 0.26 12.17 24.55
C SER A 188 0.36 13.02 23.27
N VAL A 189 1.07 12.53 22.25
CA VAL A 189 1.24 13.21 20.95
C VAL A 189 0.51 12.48 19.82
N ALA A 190 -0.39 11.56 20.15
CA ALA A 190 -1.20 10.84 19.18
C ALA A 190 -2.03 11.80 18.30
N GLY A 191 -2.17 11.45 17.02
CA GLY A 191 -2.83 12.29 16.02
C GLY A 191 -1.93 13.33 15.37
N ARG A 192 -0.67 13.45 15.78
CA ARG A 192 0.34 14.28 15.11
C ARG A 192 0.52 13.86 13.65
N GLN A 193 0.67 14.85 12.77
CA GLN A 193 1.13 14.68 11.40
C GLN A 193 2.54 15.27 11.27
N VAL A 194 3.37 14.61 10.47
CA VAL A 194 4.75 15.01 10.19
C VAL A 194 4.83 15.32 8.70
N GLU A 195 5.18 16.55 8.35
CA GLU A 195 5.16 17.03 6.96
C GLU A 195 6.55 17.06 6.30
N VAL A 196 7.61 16.73 7.03
CA VAL A 196 8.97 16.63 6.48
C VAL A 196 9.17 15.35 5.67
N PHE A 197 10.17 15.33 4.80
CA PHE A 197 10.49 14.16 3.97
C PHE A 197 11.08 13.03 4.80
N THR A 198 10.34 11.95 4.98
CA THR A 198 10.87 10.70 5.54
C THR A 198 11.14 9.68 4.42
N SER A 199 11.92 8.65 4.74
CA SER A 199 12.30 7.57 3.83
C SER A 199 11.94 6.21 4.43
N ALA A 200 11.66 5.21 3.58
CA ALA A 200 11.57 3.82 4.02
C ALA A 200 12.87 3.33 4.70
N ALA A 201 14.01 3.95 4.36
CA ALA A 201 15.31 3.69 4.99
C ALA A 201 15.35 4.06 6.48
N ASP A 202 14.42 4.90 6.96
CA ASP A 202 14.37 5.37 8.34
C ASP A 202 13.74 4.33 9.29
N ILE A 203 13.03 3.32 8.76
CA ILE A 203 12.30 2.34 9.59
C ILE A 203 13.25 1.45 10.39
N MET A 204 14.31 0.93 9.76
CA MET A 204 15.29 0.08 10.45
C MET A 204 16.00 0.81 11.61
N PRO A 205 16.61 2.00 11.43
CA PRO A 205 17.25 2.72 12.53
C PRO A 205 16.24 3.12 13.61
N THR A 206 14.99 3.45 13.25
CA THR A 206 13.91 3.69 14.23
C THR A 206 13.66 2.46 15.11
N LEU A 207 13.53 1.27 14.51
CA LEU A 207 13.34 0.02 15.25
C LEU A 207 14.55 -0.32 16.12
N CYS A 208 15.76 -0.10 15.62
CA CYS A 208 16.97 -0.31 16.41
C CYS A 208 16.98 0.56 17.66
N GLU A 209 16.73 1.87 17.52
CA GLU A 209 16.68 2.80 18.66
C GLU A 209 15.58 2.40 19.66
N GLN A 210 14.37 2.14 19.17
CA GLN A 210 13.23 1.79 20.01
C GLN A 210 13.45 0.49 20.81
N LEU A 211 14.17 -0.46 20.23
CA LEU A 211 14.45 -1.76 20.86
C LEU A 211 15.77 -1.76 21.65
N GLY A 212 16.48 -0.63 21.73
CA GLY A 212 17.80 -0.56 22.37
C GLY A 212 18.87 -1.41 21.67
N LEU A 213 18.74 -1.60 20.36
CA LEU A 213 19.65 -2.38 19.53
C LEU A 213 20.64 -1.47 18.79
N LEU A 214 21.85 -1.96 18.58
CA LEU A 214 22.84 -1.30 17.74
C LEU A 214 22.89 -1.96 16.36
N ALA A 215 22.70 -1.17 15.31
CA ALA A 215 22.94 -1.62 13.94
C ALA A 215 24.41 -2.00 13.77
N ARG A 216 24.68 -3.13 13.10
CA ARG A 216 26.05 -3.66 12.93
C ARG A 216 26.84 -2.98 11.82
N ASN A 217 26.18 -2.15 11.01
CA ASN A 217 26.74 -1.47 9.86
C ASN A 217 26.06 -0.12 9.66
N HIS A 218 26.65 0.68 8.77
CA HIS A 218 26.15 1.99 8.35
C HIS A 218 24.67 1.92 7.95
N GLN A 219 23.90 2.92 8.39
CA GLN A 219 22.50 3.12 8.04
C GLN A 219 22.38 4.44 7.28
N ASP A 220 21.76 4.42 6.10
CA ASP A 220 21.50 5.65 5.33
C ASP A 220 20.35 6.47 5.91
N GLY A 221 19.36 5.80 6.52
CA GLY A 221 18.23 6.45 7.18
C GLY A 221 18.57 6.98 8.57
N GLN A 222 17.67 7.81 9.09
CA GLN A 222 17.74 8.37 10.44
C GLN A 222 16.56 7.87 11.29
N PRO A 223 16.73 7.65 12.60
CA PRO A 223 15.62 7.28 13.46
C PRO A 223 14.51 8.35 13.48
N LEU A 224 13.25 7.91 13.38
CA LEU A 224 12.05 8.74 13.47
C LEU A 224 11.62 9.01 14.91
N MET A 225 12.40 8.54 15.90
CA MET A 225 12.10 8.66 17.33
C MET A 225 11.82 10.10 17.79
N PRO A 226 12.53 11.14 17.32
CA PRO A 226 12.18 12.52 17.66
C PRO A 226 10.74 12.86 17.26
N PHE A 227 10.31 12.45 16.06
CA PHE A 227 8.93 12.70 15.61
C PHE A 227 7.90 11.89 16.42
N ILE A 228 8.22 10.64 16.75
CA ILE A 228 7.37 9.76 17.57
C ILE A 228 7.20 10.31 19.00
N ALA A 229 8.25 10.94 19.55
CA ALA A 229 8.25 11.56 20.87
C ALA A 229 7.57 12.93 20.93
N GLY A 230 7.25 13.55 19.78
CA GLY A 230 6.64 14.88 19.73
C GLY A 230 7.61 16.02 19.43
N ASP A 231 8.89 15.71 19.21
CA ASP A 231 9.93 16.70 18.93
C ASP A 231 10.05 17.02 17.44
N GLU A 232 10.73 18.12 17.13
CA GLU A 232 11.17 18.50 15.78
C GLU A 232 12.69 18.62 15.77
N PRO A 233 13.41 17.66 15.16
CA PRO A 233 14.86 17.72 15.09
C PRO A 233 15.29 18.95 14.26
N ARG A 234 16.28 19.70 14.76
CA ARG A 234 16.80 20.90 14.08
C ARG A 234 17.44 20.60 12.73
N HIS A 235 17.91 19.37 12.55
CA HIS A 235 18.54 18.89 11.32
C HIS A 235 17.85 17.59 10.94
N TRP A 236 17.12 17.64 9.82
CA TRP A 236 16.44 16.52 9.18
C TRP A 236 16.73 16.59 7.68
#